data_AF-A0A9W6FHL9-F1
#
_entry.id   AF-A0A9W6FHL9-F1
#
_cell.length_a   1.000
_cell.length_b   1.000
_cell.length_c   1.000
_cell.angle_alpha   90.00
_cell.angle_beta   90.00
_cell.angle_gamma   90.00
#
_symmetry.space_group_name_H-M   'P 1'
#
loop_
_entity.id
_entity.type
_entity.pdbx_description
1 polymer ?
#
loop_
_entity_poly.entity_id
_entity_poly.type
_entity_poly.pdbx_seq_one_letter_code
_entity_poly.pdbx_strand_id
1 'polypeptide(L)'
;MNIFEYTFRMLEVHTKEGVYYQQAKISECLEKMRPYGFAMPHKSFVVNLDQVRGIKGYEITMMDGSVLPLSQKKGKAFREELNLFLAGRL
;
A
#
# COMPACT_ATOMS: atom_id res chain seq x y z
N MET A 1 37.40 7.21 -13.99
CA MET A 1 36.30 6.95 -13.04
C MET A 1 35.16 6.41 -13.86
N ASN A 2 34.88 5.11 -13.78
CA ASN A 2 34.25 4.45 -14.92
C ASN A 2 32.74 4.18 -14.75
N ILE A 3 32.20 4.00 -13.53
CA ILE A 3 30.73 3.87 -13.34
C ILE A 3 30.32 4.34 -11.94
N PHE A 4 29.21 5.08 -11.87
CA PHE A 4 28.30 5.15 -10.72
C PHE A 4 26.97 4.54 -11.15
N GLU A 5 26.35 3.69 -10.34
CA GLU A 5 24.97 3.27 -10.60
C GLU A 5 24.08 3.41 -9.37
N TYR A 6 22.93 4.04 -9.60
CA TYR A 6 21.76 4.00 -8.72
C TYR A 6 20.61 3.49 -9.60
N THR A 7 20.07 2.32 -9.31
CA THR A 7 18.92 1.79 -10.07
C THR A 7 17.64 2.44 -9.55
N PHE A 8 17.06 3.31 -10.36
CA PHE A 8 15.83 4.05 -10.08
C PHE A 8 14.68 3.10 -9.70
N ARG A 9 14.31 3.06 -8.41
CA ARG A 9 12.96 2.64 -7.98
C ARG A 9 12.22 3.88 -7.55
N MET A 10 11.36 4.40 -8.43
CA MET A 10 10.41 5.45 -8.05
C MET A 10 9.17 4.77 -7.47
N LEU A 11 8.66 5.31 -6.37
CA LEU A 11 7.33 4.99 -5.87
C LEU A 11 6.32 5.64 -6.81
N GLU A 12 5.46 4.83 -7.41
CA GLU A 12 4.31 5.29 -8.18
C GLU A 12 3.14 5.52 -7.22
N VAL A 13 2.65 6.76 -7.16
CA VAL A 13 1.56 7.17 -6.27
C VAL A 13 0.31 7.40 -7.12
N HIS A 14 -0.67 6.52 -6.95
CA HIS A 14 -1.96 6.63 -7.64
C HIS A 14 -2.91 7.48 -6.82
N THR A 15 -3.42 8.54 -7.43
CA THR A 15 -4.40 9.45 -6.84
C THR A 15 -5.59 9.63 -7.81
N LYS A 16 -6.63 10.32 -7.36
CA LYS A 16 -7.75 10.70 -8.24
C LYS A 16 -7.35 11.69 -9.33
N GLU A 17 -6.29 12.47 -9.11
CA GLU A 17 -5.80 13.51 -10.04
C GLU A 17 -4.79 12.96 -11.05
N GLY A 18 -4.28 11.75 -10.82
CA GLY A 18 -3.31 11.10 -11.69
C GLY A 18 -2.24 10.34 -10.92
N VAL A 19 -1.15 10.06 -11.63
CA VAL A 19 -0.02 9.27 -11.15
C VAL A 19 1.19 10.17 -10.95
N TYR A 20 1.79 10.12 -9.76
CA TYR A 20 2.99 10.86 -9.40
C TYR A 20 4.14 9.92 -9.07
N TYR A 21 5.37 10.38 -9.26
CA TYR A 21 6.57 9.60 -8.98
C TYR A 21 7.40 10.23 -7.87
N GLN A 22 7.78 9.44 -6.87
CA GLN A 22 8.62 9.91 -5.76
C GLN A 22 9.82 8.99 -5.55
N GLN A 23 11.01 9.57 -5.36
CA GLN A 23 12.20 8.83 -4.96
C GLN A 23 12.22 8.65 -3.43
N ALA A 24 11.53 7.63 -2.94
CA ALA A 24 11.47 7.30 -1.50
C ALA A 24 11.32 5.80 -1.29
N LYS A 25 11.70 5.31 -0.09
CA LYS A 25 11.41 3.93 0.29
C LYS A 25 9.93 3.80 0.62
N ILE A 26 9.30 2.72 0.17
CA ILE A 26 7.89 2.44 0.46
C ILE A 26 7.60 2.34 1.97
N SER A 27 8.59 1.90 2.76
CA SER A 27 8.48 1.85 4.22
C SER A 27 8.39 3.25 4.85
N GLU A 28 9.18 4.21 4.37
CA GLU A 28 9.14 5.60 4.85
C GLU A 28 7.82 6.27 4.46
N CYS A 29 7.30 5.94 3.27
CA CYS A 29 5.96 6.37 2.86
C CYS A 29 4.89 5.77 3.77
N LEU A 30 4.94 4.46 4.07
CA LEU A 30 4.00 3.82 4.98
C LEU A 30 3.99 4.50 6.36
N GLU A 31 5.16 4.77 6.96
CA GLU A 31 5.24 5.44 8.27
C GLU A 31 4.53 6.79 8.28
N LYS A 32 4.73 7.60 7.24
CA LYS A 32 4.07 8.90 7.10
C LYS A 32 2.57 8.80 6.84
N MET A 33 2.14 7.77 6.12
CA MET A 33 0.77 7.63 5.66
C MET A 33 -0.12 6.83 6.63
N ARG A 34 0.47 6.07 7.56
CA ARG A 34 -0.26 5.27 8.57
C ARG A 34 -1.33 6.06 9.34
N PRO A 35 -1.06 7.28 9.85
CA PRO A 35 -2.08 8.09 10.55
C PRO A 35 -3.30 8.46 9.69
N TYR A 36 -3.17 8.37 8.36
CA TYR A 36 -4.25 8.68 7.41
C TYR A 36 -4.95 7.40 6.91
N GLY A 37 -4.82 6.28 7.61
CA GLY A 37 -5.48 5.03 7.26
C GLY A 37 -4.81 4.25 6.13
N PHE A 38 -3.50 4.39 5.94
CA PHE A 38 -2.76 3.57 4.97
C PHE A 38 -2.09 2.35 5.62
N ALA A 39 -2.14 1.22 4.92
CA ALA A 39 -1.55 -0.04 5.37
C ALA A 39 -0.84 -0.79 4.24
N MET A 40 -0.01 -1.78 4.60
CA MET A 40 0.85 -2.51 3.66
C MET A 40 0.43 -3.98 3.50
N PRO A 41 -0.36 -4.33 2.48
CA PRO A 41 -0.77 -5.71 2.25
C PRO A 41 0.34 -6.59 1.69
N HIS A 42 1.30 -5.99 0.99
CA HIS A 42 2.44 -6.68 0.38
C HIS A 42 3.65 -5.72 0.36
N LYS A 43 4.88 -6.26 0.34
CA LYS A 43 6.11 -5.45 0.45
C LYS A 43 6.30 -4.38 -0.64
N SER A 44 5.52 -4.46 -1.71
CA SER A 44 5.54 -3.55 -2.85
C SER A 44 4.35 -2.60 -2.91
N PHE A 45 3.41 -2.67 -1.96
CA PHE A 45 2.16 -1.91 -2.01
C PHE A 45 1.83 -1.28 -0.66
N VAL A 46 1.43 -0.01 -0.68
CA VAL A 46 0.80 0.70 0.44
C VAL A 46 -0.52 1.23 -0.09
N VAL A 47 -1.61 0.95 0.62
CA VAL A 47 -2.97 1.20 0.14
C VAL A 47 -3.76 1.98 1.17
N ASN A 48 -4.66 2.83 0.72
CA ASN A 48 -5.66 3.47 1.57
C ASN A 48 -6.73 2.44 1.98
N LEU A 49 -6.89 2.20 3.28
CA LEU A 49 -7.86 1.23 3.81
C LEU A 49 -9.31 1.59 3.48
N ASP A 50 -9.63 2.88 3.36
CA ASP A 50 -10.97 3.37 2.96
C ASP A 50 -11.32 2.98 1.51
N GLN A 51 -10.32 2.74 0.68
CA GLN A 51 -10.50 2.38 -0.72
C GLN A 51 -10.46 0.85 -0.94
N VAL A 52 -10.39 0.06 0.14
CA VAL A 52 -10.50 -1.40 0.06
C VAL A 52 -11.97 -1.79 -0.08
N ARG A 53 -12.31 -2.43 -1.20
CA ARG A 53 -13.64 -3.00 -1.43
C ARG A 53 -13.80 -4.35 -0.72
N GLY A 54 -12.75 -5.17 -0.71
CA GLY A 54 -12.80 -6.48 -0.06
C GLY A 54 -11.53 -7.29 -0.22
N ILE A 55 -11.47 -8.42 0.49
CA ILE A 55 -10.35 -9.37 0.47
C ILE A 55 -10.89 -10.75 0.15
N LYS A 56 -10.29 -11.44 -0.83
CA LYS A 56 -10.60 -12.84 -1.18
C LYS A 56 -9.30 -13.63 -1.28
N GLY A 57 -9.14 -14.64 -0.41
CA GLY A 57 -7.90 -15.43 -0.36
C GLY A 57 -6.66 -14.57 -0.15
N TYR A 58 -5.79 -14.48 -1.15
CA TYR A 58 -4.57 -13.66 -1.13
C TYR A 58 -4.64 -12.47 -2.09
N GLU A 59 -5.83 -11.96 -2.36
CA GLU A 59 -6.09 -10.80 -3.20
C GLU A 59 -6.92 -9.75 -2.46
N ILE A 60 -6.64 -8.49 -2.76
CA ILE A 60 -7.41 -7.32 -2.33
C ILE A 60 -8.04 -6.69 -3.56
N THR A 61 -9.34 -6.45 -3.50
CA THR A 61 -10.04 -5.67 -4.51
C THR A 61 -10.24 -4.25 -3.98
N MET A 62 -9.84 -3.25 -4.77
CA MET A 62 -10.01 -1.84 -4.46
C MET A 62 -11.34 -1.30 -5.03
N MET A 63 -11.76 -0.12 -4.57
CA MET A 63 -13.00 0.52 -5.03
C MET A 63 -12.99 0.90 -6.51
N ASP A 64 -11.83 1.15 -7.10
CA ASP A 64 -11.65 1.43 -8.54
C ASP A 64 -11.65 0.14 -9.41
N GLY A 65 -11.76 -1.03 -8.79
CA GLY A 65 -11.74 -2.33 -9.46
C GLY A 65 -10.35 -2.96 -9.61
N SER A 66 -9.27 -2.27 -9.21
CA SER A 66 -7.93 -2.84 -9.21
C SER A 66 -7.81 -4.02 -8.22
N VAL A 67 -6.97 -4.99 -8.56
CA VAL A 67 -6.70 -6.18 -7.75
C VAL A 67 -5.23 -6.22 -7.38
N LEU A 68 -4.95 -6.25 -6.07
CA LEU A 68 -3.60 -6.21 -5.51
C LEU A 68 -3.29 -7.49 -4.74
N PRO A 69 -2.04 -7.98 -4.75
CA PRO A 69 -1.66 -9.15 -4.00
C PRO A 69 -1.61 -8.86 -2.49
N LEU A 70 -2.13 -9.81 -1.70
CA LEU A 70 -1.99 -9.85 -0.25
C LEU A 70 -0.95 -10.91 0.12
N SER A 71 0.13 -10.50 0.77
CA SER A 71 1.17 -11.43 1.21
C SER A 71 0.60 -12.43 2.22
N GLN A 72 0.93 -13.72 2.07
CA GLN A 72 0.56 -14.74 3.05
C GLN A 72 1.05 -14.39 4.46
N LYS A 73 2.30 -13.93 4.57
CA LYS A 73 2.93 -13.55 5.86
C LYS A 73 2.28 -12.31 6.50
N LYS A 74 1.80 -11.36 5.70
CA LYS A 74 1.15 -10.13 6.20
C LYS A 74 -0.37 -10.22 6.26
N GLY A 75 -0.95 -11.28 5.71
CA GLY A 75 -2.39 -11.41 5.51
C GLY A 75 -3.20 -11.32 6.79
N LYS A 76 -2.68 -11.85 7.90
CA LYS A 76 -3.34 -11.75 9.22
C LYS A 76 -3.33 -10.31 9.72
N ALA A 77 -2.15 -9.70 9.84
CA ALA A 77 -1.98 -8.34 10.34
C ALA A 77 -2.77 -7.31 9.50
N PHE A 78 -2.74 -7.42 8.17
CA PHE A 78 -3.47 -6.50 7.29
C PHE A 78 -4.99 -6.59 7.49
N ARG A 79 -5.54 -7.79 7.69
CA ARG A 79 -6.97 -7.97 7.99
C ARG A 79 -7.35 -7.39 9.35
N GLU A 80 -6.47 -7.52 10.34
CA GLU A 80 -6.67 -6.91 11.65
C GLU A 80 -6.65 -5.39 11.56
N GLU A 81 -5.68 -4.79 10.85
CA GLU A 81 -5.63 -3.34 10.58
C GLU A 81 -6.89 -2.86 9.86
N LEU A 82 -7.36 -3.57 8.82
CA LEU A 82 -8.59 -3.21 8.12
C LEU A 82 -9.83 -3.29 9.03
N ASN A 83 -9.94 -4.35 9.84
CA ASN A 83 -11.08 -4.50 10.75
C ASN A 83 -11.11 -3.40 11.83
N LEU A 84 -9.95 -3.03 12.36
CA LEU A 84 -9.83 -1.93 13.32
C LEU A 84 -10.21 -0.59 12.68
N PHE A 85 -9.76 -0.35 11.44
CA PHE A 85 -10.11 0.84 10.67
C PHE A 85 -11.62 0.95 10.45
N LEU A 86 -12.26 -0.13 9.98
CA LEU A 86 -13.71 -0.17 9.73
C LEU A 86 -14.53 -0.04 11.02
N ALA A 87 -13.98 -0.43 12.17
CA ALA A 87 -14.60 -0.25 13.47
C ALA A 87 -14.43 1.18 14.04
N GLY A 88 -13.69 2.06 13.35
CA GLY A 88 -13.35 3.40 13.83
C GLY A 88 -12.36 3.40 15.00
N ARG A 89 -11.47 2.40 15.07
CA ARG A 89 -10.54 2.16 16.19
C ARG A 89 -9.06 2.20 15.76
N LEU A 90 -8.76 2.68 14.57
CA LEU A 90 -7.41 2.81 14.04
C LEU A 90 -6.93 4.26 14.14
#